data_AF-A0A537IVL7-F1
#
_entry.id   AF-A0A537IVL7-F1
#
_cell.length_a   1.000
_cell.length_b   1.000
_cell.length_c   1.000
_cell.angle_alpha   90.00
_cell.angle_beta   90.00
_cell.angle_gamma   90.00
#
_symmetry.space_group_name_H-M   'P 1'
#
loop_
_entity.id
_entity.type
_entity.pdbx_description
1 polymer ?
#
loop_
_entity_poly.entity_id
_entity_poly.type
_entity_poly.pdbx_seq_one_letter_code
_entity_poly.pdbx_strand_id
1 'polypeptide(L)'
;MKLLLWLIYIIPSTGLSQSIEFRHYKKGEHFQYRLTTESFRNNQPDSKTISVSHHSIVVDSGHLVEEIKWISKKVVGKETAQLDSIAQKVPSYKISLMPGGQLKLPALSIPEMTGEITDLNTFYVAVSPALHVHKLDPRHLSFLDSVLKGNFADGKQIINGEDCIQVKQRLLIKDKKTTVVETSFLPPYYTGIIPYIDTIGKQSFEMPNNFQMVRKGSGDKVNLLWGVERFIITTTLDNHTGMILQAEMINLLNLRMRYNSSPDFSTYDAEIPVVIKRVLHLELVK
;
A
#
# COMPACT_ATOMS: atom_id res chain seq x y z
N MET A 1 64.56 -17.14 -29.68
CA MET A 1 63.83 -18.03 -28.74
C MET A 1 63.24 -17.17 -27.63
N LYS A 2 61.91 -17.03 -27.58
CA LYS A 2 61.07 -16.56 -26.45
C LYS A 2 61.32 -15.11 -25.97
N LEU A 3 60.34 -14.28 -25.60
CA LEU A 3 59.02 -14.54 -25.04
C LEU A 3 58.11 -13.33 -25.38
N LEU A 4 56.93 -13.63 -25.91
CA LEU A 4 55.85 -12.71 -26.23
C LEU A 4 55.09 -12.40 -24.93
N LEU A 5 55.18 -11.18 -24.38
CA LEU A 5 54.35 -10.75 -23.25
C LEU A 5 53.06 -10.10 -23.77
N TRP A 6 52.00 -10.90 -23.87
CA TRP A 6 50.63 -10.42 -23.99
C TRP A 6 50.12 -10.02 -22.61
N LEU A 7 50.09 -8.73 -22.32
CA LEU A 7 49.29 -8.18 -21.22
C LEU A 7 47.81 -8.18 -21.64
N ILE A 8 47.10 -9.26 -21.31
CA ILE A 8 45.65 -9.28 -21.33
C ILE A 8 45.17 -8.50 -20.11
N TYR A 9 44.86 -7.21 -20.31
CA TYR A 9 44.02 -6.48 -19.37
C TYR A 9 42.62 -7.08 -19.43
N ILE A 10 42.33 -8.03 -18.55
CA ILE A 10 40.97 -8.40 -18.20
C ILE A 10 40.41 -7.22 -17.42
N ILE A 11 39.81 -6.26 -18.12
CA ILE A 11 38.93 -5.29 -17.47
C ILE A 11 37.75 -6.13 -16.99
N PRO A 12 37.52 -6.29 -15.68
CA PRO A 12 36.24 -6.81 -15.23
C PRO A 12 35.21 -5.82 -15.77
N SER A 13 34.32 -6.30 -16.64
CA SER A 13 33.10 -5.58 -16.96
C SER A 13 32.35 -5.41 -15.65
N THR A 14 32.64 -4.31 -14.96
CA THR A 14 31.79 -3.75 -13.93
C THR A 14 30.49 -3.47 -14.66
N GLY A 15 29.59 -4.44 -14.66
CA GLY A 15 28.22 -4.24 -15.04
C GLY A 15 27.77 -3.08 -14.17
N LEU A 16 27.67 -1.89 -14.78
CA LEU A 16 27.12 -0.72 -14.14
C LEU A 16 25.82 -1.18 -13.52
N SER A 17 25.75 -1.16 -12.19
CA SER A 17 24.54 -1.53 -11.49
C SER A 17 23.50 -0.49 -11.84
N GLN A 18 22.73 -0.75 -12.90
CA GLN A 18 21.65 0.13 -13.37
C GLN A 18 20.65 0.23 -12.23
N SER A 19 20.41 1.44 -11.71
CA SER A 19 19.35 1.77 -10.76
C SER A 19 18.02 1.10 -11.12
N ILE A 20 17.11 0.95 -10.15
CA ILE A 20 15.75 0.47 -10.45
C ILE A 20 15.16 1.37 -11.54
N GLU A 21 14.78 0.78 -12.67
CA GLU A 21 14.22 1.52 -13.79
C GLU A 21 12.79 1.98 -13.47
N PHE A 22 12.40 3.12 -14.04
CA PHE A 22 11.03 3.60 -13.94
C PHE A 22 10.08 2.72 -14.75
N ARG A 23 8.79 2.83 -14.46
CA ARG A 23 7.75 2.15 -15.25
C ARG A 23 7.78 2.66 -16.70
N HIS A 24 8.02 1.76 -17.64
CA HIS A 24 8.06 1.99 -19.08
C HIS A 24 6.73 1.62 -19.75
N TYR A 25 5.81 2.59 -19.81
CA TYR A 25 4.50 2.38 -20.40
C TYR A 25 4.53 2.17 -21.92
N LYS A 26 3.75 1.18 -22.39
CA LYS A 26 3.48 0.99 -23.82
C LYS A 26 2.02 1.28 -24.11
N LYS A 27 1.74 2.23 -25.01
CA LYS A 27 0.36 2.57 -25.41
C LYS A 27 -0.41 1.32 -25.87
N GLY A 28 -1.61 1.11 -25.34
CA GLY A 28 -2.46 -0.05 -25.65
C GLY A 28 -2.00 -1.36 -24.99
N GLU A 29 -1.03 -1.31 -24.08
CA GLU A 29 -0.74 -2.42 -23.19
C GLU A 29 -1.90 -2.65 -22.20
N HIS A 30 -2.22 -3.91 -21.96
CA HIS A 30 -3.24 -4.36 -21.03
C HIS A 30 -2.69 -5.46 -20.13
N PHE A 31 -3.10 -5.46 -18.88
CA PHE A 31 -2.78 -6.51 -17.92
C PHE A 31 -3.78 -6.52 -16.78
N GLN A 32 -3.69 -7.54 -15.91
CA GLN A 32 -4.53 -7.66 -14.73
C GLN A 32 -3.70 -7.92 -13.49
N TYR A 33 -4.15 -7.37 -12.37
CA TYR A 33 -3.68 -7.78 -11.05
C TYR A 33 -4.76 -8.53 -10.31
N ARG A 34 -4.36 -9.60 -9.61
CA ARG A 34 -5.17 -10.21 -8.56
C ARG A 34 -4.63 -9.77 -7.21
N LEU A 35 -5.52 -9.23 -6.38
CA LEU A 35 -5.27 -8.85 -5.00
C LEU A 35 -5.98 -9.86 -4.09
N THR A 36 -5.22 -10.62 -3.32
CA THR A 36 -5.74 -11.48 -2.25
C THR A 36 -5.46 -10.84 -0.91
N THR A 37 -6.47 -10.75 -0.04
CA THR A 37 -6.35 -10.17 1.30
C THR A 37 -6.87 -11.15 2.34
N GLU A 38 -6.03 -11.52 3.30
CA GLU A 38 -6.40 -12.31 4.46
C GLU A 38 -6.33 -11.43 5.71
N SER A 39 -7.46 -11.29 6.40
CA SER A 39 -7.58 -10.46 7.60
C SER A 39 -7.75 -11.33 8.82
N PHE A 40 -7.09 -10.93 9.90
CA PHE A 40 -7.14 -11.55 11.21
C PHE A 40 -7.48 -10.49 12.24
N ARG A 41 -8.40 -10.81 13.15
CA ARG A 41 -8.80 -9.97 14.27
C ARG A 41 -8.46 -10.70 15.56
N ASN A 42 -7.65 -10.06 16.41
CA ASN A 42 -7.16 -10.66 17.66
C ASN A 42 -6.58 -12.07 17.44
N ASN A 43 -5.77 -12.20 16.37
CA ASN A 43 -5.14 -13.44 15.91
C ASN A 43 -6.09 -14.56 15.43
N GLN A 44 -7.39 -14.28 15.29
CA GLN A 44 -8.35 -15.20 14.69
C GLN A 44 -8.63 -14.82 13.24
N PRO A 45 -8.76 -15.78 12.31
CA PRO A 45 -9.20 -15.49 10.94
C PRO A 45 -10.53 -14.72 10.94
N ASP A 46 -10.56 -13.58 10.24
CA ASP A 46 -11.73 -12.68 10.16
C ASP A 46 -12.37 -12.79 8.77
N SER A 47 -11.58 -12.59 7.72
CA SER A 47 -12.08 -12.66 6.33
C SER A 47 -10.97 -12.92 5.32
N LYS A 48 -11.34 -13.46 4.16
CA LYS A 48 -10.49 -13.55 2.99
C LYS A 48 -11.20 -12.97 1.78
N THR A 49 -10.55 -12.06 1.06
CA THR A 49 -11.07 -11.49 -0.19
C THR A 49 -10.09 -11.74 -1.34
N ILE A 50 -10.64 -11.90 -2.54
CA ILE A 50 -9.89 -12.01 -3.78
C ILE A 50 -10.56 -11.05 -4.78
N SER A 51 -9.80 -10.07 -5.25
CA SER A 51 -10.28 -9.04 -6.17
C SER A 51 -9.37 -8.94 -7.36
N VAL A 52 -9.92 -8.60 -8.52
CA VAL A 52 -9.15 -8.47 -9.77
C VAL A 52 -9.41 -7.10 -10.37
N SER A 53 -8.33 -6.43 -10.77
CA SER A 53 -8.35 -5.18 -11.52
C SER A 53 -7.78 -5.41 -12.92
N HIS A 54 -8.41 -4.78 -13.92
CA HIS A 54 -7.91 -4.65 -15.27
C HIS A 54 -7.23 -3.30 -15.43
N HIS A 55 -6.07 -3.28 -16.08
CA HIS A 55 -5.25 -2.11 -16.32
C HIS A 55 -5.07 -1.92 -17.81
N SER A 56 -5.23 -0.67 -18.26
CA SER A 56 -5.08 -0.26 -19.65
C SER A 56 -4.17 0.95 -19.72
N ILE A 57 -3.16 0.92 -20.58
CA ILE A 57 -2.27 2.08 -20.76
C ILE A 57 -2.88 3.06 -21.76
N VAL A 58 -3.28 4.22 -21.26
CA VAL A 58 -3.94 5.29 -22.02
C VAL A 58 -3.12 6.58 -22.02
N VAL A 59 -3.43 7.50 -22.93
CA VAL A 59 -2.88 8.85 -22.94
C VAL A 59 -3.79 9.77 -22.12
N ASP A 60 -3.22 10.49 -21.17
CA ASP A 60 -3.92 11.49 -20.35
C ASP A 60 -3.06 12.76 -20.28
N SER A 61 -3.60 13.89 -20.77
CA SER A 61 -2.87 15.17 -20.83
C SER A 61 -1.47 15.09 -21.48
N GLY A 62 -1.29 14.22 -22.47
CA GLY A 62 -0.01 14.02 -23.16
C GLY A 62 0.96 13.03 -22.51
N HIS A 63 0.60 12.44 -21.37
CA HIS A 63 1.40 11.43 -20.67
C HIS A 63 0.75 10.05 -20.72
N LEU A 64 1.56 8.99 -20.62
CA LEU A 64 1.04 7.63 -20.47
C LEU A 64 0.72 7.35 -19.01
N VAL A 65 -0.47 6.79 -18.78
CA VAL A 65 -0.98 6.45 -17.46
C VAL A 65 -1.68 5.09 -17.48
N GLU A 66 -1.77 4.46 -16.32
CA GLU A 66 -2.57 3.26 -16.12
C GLU A 66 -4.00 3.66 -15.76
N GLU A 67 -4.95 3.34 -16.63
CA GLU A 67 -6.36 3.36 -16.30
C GLU A 67 -6.76 2.02 -15.67
N ILE A 68 -7.23 2.08 -14.42
CA ILE A 68 -7.58 0.93 -13.59
C ILE A 68 -9.10 0.78 -13.56
N LYS A 69 -9.58 -0.43 -13.81
CA LYS A 69 -10.97 -0.83 -13.67
C LYS A 69 -11.08 -2.10 -12.84
N TRP A 70 -11.87 -2.07 -11.77
CA TRP A 70 -12.17 -3.27 -11.01
C TRP A 70 -13.16 -4.16 -11.76
N ILE A 71 -12.85 -5.46 -11.89
CA ILE A 71 -13.64 -6.39 -12.70
C ILE A 71 -14.34 -7.47 -11.88
N SER A 72 -13.75 -7.89 -10.75
CA SER A 72 -14.32 -8.93 -9.90
C SER A 72 -13.93 -8.76 -8.44
N LYS A 73 -14.81 -9.23 -7.55
CA LYS A 73 -14.53 -9.37 -6.12
C LYS A 73 -15.22 -10.61 -5.58
N LYS A 74 -14.50 -11.38 -4.79
CA LYS A 74 -14.98 -12.58 -4.11
C LYS A 74 -14.60 -12.53 -2.65
N VAL A 75 -15.55 -12.86 -1.77
CA VAL A 75 -15.32 -13.04 -0.33
C VAL A 75 -15.38 -14.54 -0.03
N VAL A 76 -14.31 -15.07 0.56
CA VAL A 76 -14.17 -16.48 0.91
C VAL A 76 -14.44 -16.65 2.41
N GLY A 77 -15.49 -17.42 2.72
CA GLY A 77 -15.85 -17.81 4.08
C GLY A 77 -16.48 -19.21 4.08
N LYS A 78 -17.39 -19.49 5.02
CA LYS A 78 -18.20 -20.72 5.02
C LYS A 78 -19.00 -20.87 3.72
N GLU A 79 -19.56 -19.75 3.26
CA GLU A 79 -20.13 -19.59 1.94
C GLU A 79 -19.28 -18.59 1.16
N THR A 80 -19.01 -18.88 -0.10
CA THR A 80 -18.30 -17.94 -0.98
C THR A 80 -19.30 -16.97 -1.57
N ALA A 81 -19.12 -15.66 -1.33
CA ALA A 81 -19.94 -14.62 -1.93
C ALA A 81 -19.22 -14.01 -3.14
N GLN A 82 -19.87 -14.03 -4.30
CA GLN A 82 -19.40 -13.35 -5.51
C GLN A 82 -20.01 -11.94 -5.58
N LEU A 83 -19.16 -10.92 -5.67
CA LEU A 83 -19.52 -9.50 -5.57
C LEU A 83 -19.04 -8.70 -6.80
N ASP A 84 -19.01 -9.32 -7.97
CA ASP A 84 -18.51 -8.69 -9.21
C ASP A 84 -19.28 -7.43 -9.58
N SER A 85 -20.61 -7.44 -9.39
CA SER A 85 -21.46 -6.27 -9.63
C SER A 85 -21.14 -5.10 -8.70
N ILE A 86 -20.53 -5.34 -7.54
CA ILE A 86 -20.05 -4.30 -6.63
C ILE A 86 -18.70 -3.76 -7.13
N ALA A 87 -17.78 -4.65 -7.50
CA ALA A 87 -16.49 -4.26 -8.07
C ALA A 87 -16.65 -3.38 -9.32
N GLN A 88 -17.57 -3.76 -10.21
CA GLN A 88 -17.83 -3.05 -11.47
C GLN A 88 -18.51 -1.68 -11.30
N LYS A 89 -19.04 -1.36 -10.10
CA LYS A 89 -19.57 -0.02 -9.79
C LYS A 89 -18.48 1.00 -9.50
N VAL A 90 -17.25 0.56 -9.22
CA VAL A 90 -16.14 1.49 -8.98
C VAL A 90 -15.81 2.19 -10.30
N PRO A 91 -15.88 3.54 -10.36
CA PRO A 91 -15.45 4.27 -11.55
C PRO A 91 -13.99 3.98 -11.87
N SER A 92 -13.66 3.89 -13.16
CA SER A 92 -12.26 3.79 -13.56
C SER A 92 -11.47 5.01 -13.06
N TYR A 93 -10.22 4.80 -12.70
CA TYR A 93 -9.33 5.86 -12.23
C TYR A 93 -7.93 5.67 -12.79
N LYS A 94 -7.11 6.72 -12.73
CA LYS A 94 -5.81 6.77 -13.40
C LYS A 94 -4.68 6.97 -12.41
N ILE A 95 -3.60 6.24 -12.61
CA ILE A 95 -2.35 6.40 -11.86
C ILE A 95 -1.13 6.34 -12.80
N SER A 96 0.01 6.88 -12.37
CA SER A 96 1.25 6.79 -13.14
C SER A 96 2.47 6.69 -12.23
N LEU A 97 3.32 5.70 -12.53
CA LEU A 97 4.64 5.50 -11.92
C LEU A 97 5.77 6.15 -12.74
N MET A 98 5.46 6.95 -13.76
CA MET A 98 6.47 7.77 -14.42
C MET A 98 6.98 8.86 -13.45
N PRO A 99 8.20 9.39 -13.66
CA PRO A 99 8.66 10.59 -12.96
C PRO A 99 7.66 11.74 -13.12
N GLY A 100 7.21 12.32 -12.00
CA GLY A 100 6.17 13.36 -11.99
C GLY A 100 4.74 12.86 -12.22
N GLY A 101 4.54 11.54 -12.37
CA GLY A 101 3.24 10.89 -12.44
C GLY A 101 2.42 11.08 -11.16
N GLN A 102 1.09 10.94 -11.28
CA GLN A 102 0.16 11.11 -10.16
C GLN A 102 -0.29 9.76 -9.62
N LEU A 103 -0.22 9.58 -8.31
CA LEU A 103 -0.78 8.45 -7.57
C LEU A 103 -1.97 8.92 -6.74
N LYS A 104 -3.01 9.41 -7.44
CA LYS A 104 -4.20 9.93 -6.79
C LYS A 104 -5.12 8.78 -6.39
N LEU A 105 -5.42 8.71 -5.09
CA LEU A 105 -6.50 7.87 -4.61
C LEU A 105 -7.83 8.38 -5.22
N PRO A 106 -8.65 7.51 -5.84
CA PRO A 106 -9.94 7.93 -6.36
C PRO A 106 -10.93 8.19 -5.22
N ALA A 107 -12.07 8.79 -5.55
CA ALA A 107 -13.15 8.92 -4.58
C ALA A 107 -13.63 7.54 -4.10
N LEU A 108 -13.69 7.34 -2.79
CA LEU A 108 -14.09 6.07 -2.15
C LEU A 108 -15.62 5.95 -2.07
N SER A 109 -16.29 6.01 -3.22
CA SER A 109 -17.77 6.10 -3.30
C SER A 109 -18.51 4.78 -3.06
N ILE A 110 -17.79 3.65 -3.22
CA ILE A 110 -18.27 2.27 -3.03
C ILE A 110 -17.61 1.71 -1.76
N PRO A 111 -18.27 1.78 -0.58
CA PRO A 111 -17.65 1.43 0.70
C PRO A 111 -17.10 0.00 0.75
N GLU A 112 -17.79 -0.92 0.08
CA GLU A 112 -17.39 -2.33 -0.01
C GLU A 112 -16.10 -2.54 -0.81
N MET A 113 -15.61 -1.55 -1.56
CA MET A 113 -14.36 -1.61 -2.34
C MET A 113 -13.27 -0.70 -1.78
N THR A 114 -13.54 0.04 -0.70
CA THR A 114 -12.59 0.99 -0.09
C THR A 114 -11.25 0.32 0.20
N GLY A 115 -11.27 -0.84 0.87
CA GLY A 115 -10.06 -1.59 1.21
C GLY A 115 -9.24 -1.98 -0.02
N GLU A 116 -9.87 -2.61 -1.01
CA GLU A 116 -9.19 -3.02 -2.24
C GLU A 116 -8.57 -1.85 -3.00
N ILE A 117 -9.29 -0.72 -3.09
CA ILE A 117 -8.82 0.49 -3.75
C ILE A 117 -7.61 1.06 -3.02
N THR A 118 -7.69 1.22 -1.70
CA THR A 118 -6.58 1.78 -0.91
C THR A 118 -5.39 0.84 -0.91
N ASP A 119 -5.59 -0.47 -0.79
CA ASP A 119 -4.52 -1.47 -0.80
C ASP A 119 -3.75 -1.47 -2.12
N LEU A 120 -4.48 -1.50 -3.25
CA LEU A 120 -3.85 -1.45 -4.58
C LEU A 120 -3.01 -0.16 -4.72
N ASN A 121 -3.58 1.00 -4.37
CA ASN A 121 -2.86 2.27 -4.41
C ASN A 121 -1.61 2.25 -3.53
N THR A 122 -1.67 1.65 -2.34
CA THR A 122 -0.51 1.53 -1.44
C THR A 122 0.63 0.72 -2.07
N PHE A 123 0.35 -0.35 -2.82
CA PHE A 123 1.39 -1.07 -3.58
C PHE A 123 2.09 -0.18 -4.61
N TYR A 124 1.35 0.71 -5.29
CA TYR A 124 1.94 1.69 -6.22
C TYR A 124 2.74 2.77 -5.49
N VAL A 125 2.23 3.29 -4.37
CA VAL A 125 2.96 4.25 -3.54
C VAL A 125 4.31 3.66 -3.11
N ALA A 126 4.32 2.39 -2.69
CA ALA A 126 5.51 1.70 -2.19
C ALA A 126 6.69 1.66 -3.16
N VAL A 127 6.41 1.70 -4.47
CA VAL A 127 7.42 1.70 -5.55
C VAL A 127 7.39 3.00 -6.36
N SER A 128 6.82 4.06 -5.80
CA SER A 128 6.69 5.32 -6.50
C SER A 128 8.02 6.05 -6.62
N PRO A 129 8.27 6.77 -7.73
CA PRO A 129 9.41 7.67 -7.86
C PRO A 129 9.44 8.77 -6.78
N ALA A 130 8.27 9.16 -6.25
CA ALA A 130 8.13 10.17 -5.19
C ALA A 130 8.77 9.75 -3.86
N LEU A 131 8.89 8.44 -3.62
CA LEU A 131 9.63 7.86 -2.49
C LEU A 131 11.06 7.47 -2.87
N HIS A 132 11.58 7.99 -3.99
CA HIS A 132 12.98 7.78 -4.37
C HIS A 132 13.42 6.32 -4.58
N VAL A 133 12.50 5.38 -4.81
CA VAL A 133 12.84 3.95 -4.98
C VAL A 133 13.89 3.71 -6.07
N HIS A 134 13.86 4.51 -7.13
CA HIS A 134 14.81 4.48 -8.23
C HIS A 134 16.25 4.79 -7.82
N LYS A 135 16.47 5.44 -6.68
CA LYS A 135 17.81 5.72 -6.15
C LYS A 135 18.43 4.50 -5.45
N LEU A 136 17.67 3.43 -5.22
CA LEU A 136 18.18 2.20 -4.61
C LEU A 136 19.13 1.48 -5.57
N ASP A 137 20.35 1.25 -5.10
CA ASP A 137 21.38 0.50 -5.81
C ASP A 137 22.32 -0.19 -4.80
N PRO A 138 23.20 -1.11 -5.21
CA PRO A 138 24.11 -1.81 -4.30
C PRO A 138 25.01 -0.92 -3.44
N ARG A 139 25.19 0.36 -3.79
CA ARG A 139 25.89 1.39 -3.01
C ARG A 139 24.96 2.20 -2.11
N HIS A 140 23.66 2.22 -2.41
CA HIS A 140 22.62 2.91 -1.67
C HIS A 140 21.49 1.94 -1.32
N LEU A 141 21.74 1.12 -0.30
CA LEU A 141 20.85 0.01 0.05
C LEU A 141 19.54 0.44 0.72
N SER A 142 19.45 1.67 1.23
CA SER A 142 18.24 2.14 1.91
C SER A 142 18.08 3.65 1.87
N PHE A 143 16.82 4.08 1.90
CA PHE A 143 16.43 5.48 2.10
C PHE A 143 15.44 5.61 3.24
N LEU A 144 15.53 6.73 3.95
CA LEU A 144 14.51 7.20 4.87
C LEU A 144 13.84 8.40 4.21
N ASP A 145 12.55 8.29 3.92
CA ASP A 145 11.79 9.35 3.29
C ASP A 145 11.02 10.18 4.32
N SER A 146 10.40 11.24 3.80
CA SER A 146 9.56 12.14 4.56
C SER A 146 8.36 11.43 5.20
N VAL A 147 7.85 12.06 6.24
CA VAL A 147 6.61 11.66 6.89
C VAL A 147 5.43 12.02 5.99
N LEU A 148 4.55 11.05 5.74
CA LEU A 148 3.31 11.20 4.99
C LEU A 148 2.12 11.26 5.96
N LYS A 149 1.05 11.93 5.53
CA LYS A 149 -0.25 11.89 6.20
C LYS A 149 -1.30 11.35 5.24
N GLY A 150 -2.00 10.30 5.64
CA GLY A 150 -3.10 9.72 4.89
C GLY A 150 -4.45 10.23 5.38
N ASN A 151 -5.40 10.33 4.45
CA ASN A 151 -6.82 10.42 4.75
C ASN A 151 -7.54 9.34 3.95
N PHE A 152 -8.21 8.44 4.66
CA PHE A 152 -8.92 7.29 4.08
C PHE A 152 -10.41 7.27 4.47
N ALA A 153 -10.96 8.42 4.86
CA ALA A 153 -12.39 8.57 5.09
C ALA A 153 -13.20 8.36 3.79
N ASP A 154 -14.27 7.59 3.88
CA ASP A 154 -15.25 7.41 2.79
C ASP A 154 -16.55 8.21 3.04
N GLY A 155 -16.65 8.87 4.20
CA GLY A 155 -17.80 9.68 4.61
C GLY A 155 -19.07 8.87 4.92
N LYS A 156 -19.01 7.54 4.89
CA LYS A 156 -20.14 6.63 5.11
C LYS A 156 -19.87 5.62 6.22
N GLN A 157 -18.94 4.70 5.98
CA GLN A 157 -18.54 3.67 6.94
C GLN A 157 -17.39 4.15 7.81
N ILE A 158 -16.44 4.87 7.20
CA ILE A 158 -15.34 5.57 7.85
C ILE A 158 -15.65 7.06 7.74
N ILE A 159 -16.19 7.61 8.83
CA ILE A 159 -16.60 9.01 8.92
C ILE A 159 -15.36 9.89 8.85
N ASN A 160 -14.36 9.57 9.67
CA ASN A 160 -13.04 10.17 9.66
C ASN A 160 -11.98 9.07 9.75
N GLY A 161 -10.84 9.26 9.08
CA GLY A 161 -9.76 8.29 9.08
C GLY A 161 -8.46 8.97 8.69
N GLU A 162 -7.48 8.93 9.59
CA GLU A 162 -6.19 9.59 9.42
C GLU A 162 -5.06 8.67 9.89
N ASP A 163 -3.96 8.73 9.16
CA ASP A 163 -2.70 8.15 9.57
C ASP A 163 -1.55 9.14 9.40
N CYS A 164 -0.43 8.84 10.05
CA CYS A 164 0.82 9.52 9.81
C CYS A 164 1.97 8.50 9.83
N ILE A 165 2.71 8.40 8.72
CA ILE A 165 3.64 7.30 8.49
C ILE A 165 4.98 7.83 8.00
N GLN A 166 6.05 7.37 8.61
CA GLN A 166 7.41 7.52 8.11
C GLN A 166 7.71 6.35 7.18
N VAL A 167 8.19 6.66 5.98
CA VAL A 167 8.53 5.64 4.99
C VAL A 167 10.02 5.35 5.04
N LYS A 168 10.38 4.07 5.00
CA LYS A 168 11.73 3.58 4.80
C LYS A 168 11.75 2.57 3.68
N GLN A 169 12.70 2.69 2.76
CA GLN A 169 12.88 1.73 1.68
C GLN A 169 14.22 1.01 1.79
N ARG A 170 14.27 -0.23 1.32
CA ARG A 170 15.46 -1.07 1.30
C ARG A 170 15.52 -1.92 0.03
N LEU A 171 16.69 -1.97 -0.59
CA LEU A 171 16.99 -2.92 -1.65
C LEU A 171 17.27 -4.30 -1.03
N LEU A 172 16.50 -5.32 -1.41
CA LEU A 172 16.70 -6.69 -0.94
C LEU A 172 17.53 -7.49 -1.93
N ILE A 173 17.09 -7.51 -3.20
CA ILE A 173 17.68 -8.32 -4.26
C ILE A 173 17.72 -7.47 -5.53
N LYS A 174 18.81 -7.61 -6.29
CA LYS A 174 18.94 -7.01 -7.61
C LYS A 174 19.66 -7.96 -8.54
N ASP A 175 18.94 -8.48 -9.52
CA ASP A 175 19.51 -9.32 -10.56
C ASP A 175 19.29 -8.69 -11.95
N LYS A 176 19.53 -9.44 -13.03
CA LYS A 176 19.40 -8.92 -14.40
C LYS A 176 17.95 -8.69 -14.83
N LYS A 177 17.01 -9.47 -14.31
CA LYS A 177 15.60 -9.48 -14.73
C LYS A 177 14.71 -8.80 -13.71
N THR A 178 15.02 -8.91 -12.42
CA THR A 178 14.15 -8.42 -11.36
C THR A 178 14.91 -7.64 -10.30
N THR A 179 14.16 -6.77 -9.63
CA THR A 179 14.59 -6.11 -8.41
C THR A 179 13.55 -6.32 -7.33
N VAL A 180 13.98 -6.70 -6.13
CA VAL A 180 13.13 -6.83 -4.95
C VAL A 180 13.42 -5.69 -3.98
N VAL A 181 12.38 -4.93 -3.66
CA VAL A 181 12.43 -3.81 -2.71
C VAL A 181 11.48 -4.06 -1.55
N GLU A 182 11.92 -3.67 -0.36
CA GLU A 182 11.10 -3.61 0.84
C GLU A 182 10.79 -2.15 1.16
N THR A 183 9.51 -1.82 1.31
CA THR A 183 9.05 -0.51 1.77
C THR A 183 8.30 -0.68 3.08
N SER A 184 8.82 -0.06 4.13
CA SER A 184 8.24 -0.03 5.46
C SER A 184 7.54 1.31 5.70
N PHE A 185 6.29 1.26 6.16
CA PHE A 185 5.51 2.38 6.62
C PHE A 185 5.35 2.23 8.13
N LEU A 186 6.05 3.08 8.87
CA LEU A 186 6.21 2.98 10.32
C LEU A 186 5.68 4.24 11.00
N PRO A 187 5.26 4.17 12.27
CA PRO A 187 4.99 5.37 13.05
C PRO A 187 6.24 6.27 13.09
N PRO A 188 6.13 7.59 12.88
CA PRO A 188 7.21 8.51 13.19
C PRO A 188 7.46 8.59 14.70
N TYR A 189 8.61 9.13 15.10
CA TYR A 189 8.98 9.33 16.52
C TYR A 189 8.14 10.40 17.25
N TYR A 190 7.17 11.02 16.57
CA TYR A 190 6.25 12.02 17.12
C TYR A 190 4.82 11.76 16.63
N THR A 191 3.82 12.26 17.34
CA THR A 191 2.43 12.17 16.88
C THR A 191 2.19 13.17 15.74
N GLY A 192 2.02 12.66 14.51
CA GLY A 192 1.80 13.49 13.33
C GLY A 192 0.33 13.74 12.97
N ILE A 193 -0.61 13.22 13.76
CA ILE A 193 -2.06 13.41 13.64
C ILE A 193 -2.59 14.27 14.80
N ILE A 194 -3.73 14.94 14.60
CA ILE A 194 -4.38 15.75 15.64
C ILE A 194 -5.35 14.84 16.40
N PRO A 195 -5.12 14.51 17.68
CA PRO A 195 -5.98 13.58 18.41
C PRO A 195 -7.43 14.05 18.50
N TYR A 196 -8.41 13.17 18.25
CA TYR A 196 -9.84 13.50 18.43
C TYR A 196 -10.24 13.70 19.91
N ILE A 197 -9.49 13.09 20.84
CA ILE A 197 -9.67 13.25 22.28
C ILE A 197 -8.29 13.30 22.95
N ASP A 198 -8.18 13.97 24.09
CA ASP A 198 -6.91 14.12 24.84
C ASP A 198 -6.26 12.78 25.21
N THR A 199 -7.07 11.75 25.42
CA THR A 199 -6.59 10.41 25.79
C THR A 199 -5.82 9.72 24.65
N ILE A 200 -6.10 10.07 23.40
CA ILE A 200 -5.38 9.56 22.21
C ILE A 200 -3.97 10.17 22.12
N GLY A 201 -3.81 11.43 22.58
CA GLY A 201 -2.52 12.12 22.61
C GLY A 201 -1.53 11.55 23.64
N LYS A 202 -2.00 10.73 24.57
CA LYS A 202 -1.14 10.05 25.56
C LYS A 202 -0.61 8.76 24.95
N GLN A 203 0.71 8.55 25.05
CA GLN A 203 1.38 7.35 24.56
C GLN A 203 0.74 6.09 25.17
N SER A 204 -0.06 5.39 24.36
CA SER A 204 -0.80 4.19 24.77
C SER A 204 -0.08 2.89 24.39
N PHE A 205 1.02 3.01 23.63
CA PHE A 205 1.80 1.92 23.05
C PHE A 205 3.30 2.27 23.07
N GLU A 206 4.15 1.31 22.73
CA GLU A 206 5.62 1.51 22.64
C GLU A 206 6.00 2.61 21.65
N MET A 207 5.16 2.85 20.63
CA MET A 207 5.34 3.92 19.63
C MET A 207 4.24 4.98 19.75
N PRO A 208 4.49 6.22 19.27
CA PRO A 208 3.46 7.25 19.20
C PRO A 208 2.24 6.81 18.41
N ASN A 209 1.05 7.29 18.82
CA ASN A 209 -0.17 7.11 18.06
C ASN A 209 -0.01 7.72 16.67
N ASN A 210 -0.21 6.90 15.65
CA ASN A 210 -0.04 7.30 14.26
C ASN A 210 -1.25 6.94 13.40
N PHE A 211 -2.29 6.38 14.00
CA PHE A 211 -3.53 6.00 13.35
C PHE A 211 -4.72 6.42 14.22
N GLN A 212 -5.74 6.99 13.60
CA GLN A 212 -7.04 7.17 14.23
C GLN A 212 -8.18 7.08 13.22
N MET A 213 -9.32 6.59 13.65
CA MET A 213 -10.47 6.36 12.79
C MET A 213 -11.78 6.45 13.57
N VAL A 214 -12.78 7.08 12.98
CA VAL A 214 -14.16 7.10 13.45
C VAL A 214 -15.00 6.31 12.45
N ARG A 215 -15.61 5.21 12.91
CA ARG A 215 -16.51 4.39 12.12
C ARG A 215 -17.94 4.52 12.59
N LYS A 216 -18.89 4.32 11.68
CA LYS A 216 -20.30 4.23 12.04
C LYS A 216 -20.53 3.08 13.04
N GLY A 217 -21.26 3.37 14.11
CA GLY A 217 -21.70 2.40 15.13
C GLY A 217 -23.17 2.01 14.96
N SER A 218 -23.79 1.57 16.04
CA SER A 218 -25.23 1.28 16.07
C SER A 218 -26.05 2.57 16.22
N GLY A 219 -27.09 2.73 15.40
CA GLY A 219 -27.95 3.92 15.44
C GLY A 219 -27.16 5.20 15.11
N ASP A 220 -27.18 6.15 16.02
CA ASP A 220 -26.46 7.44 15.99
C ASP A 220 -25.06 7.39 16.64
N LYS A 221 -24.67 6.23 17.18
CA LYS A 221 -23.38 6.05 17.85
C LYS A 221 -22.24 5.83 16.86
N VAL A 222 -21.01 5.98 17.36
CA VAL A 222 -19.77 5.81 16.59
C VAL A 222 -18.77 4.89 17.29
N ASN A 223 -17.87 4.29 16.53
CA ASN A 223 -16.72 3.55 17.05
C ASN A 223 -15.47 4.37 16.81
N LEU A 224 -14.77 4.77 17.87
CA LEU A 224 -13.49 5.49 17.79
C LEU A 224 -12.36 4.48 17.97
N LEU A 225 -11.48 4.37 16.98
CA LEU A 225 -10.30 3.52 16.99
C LEU A 225 -9.05 4.38 16.92
N TRP A 226 -8.02 4.03 17.69
CA TRP A 226 -6.72 4.70 17.63
C TRP A 226 -5.60 3.77 18.04
N GLY A 227 -4.40 4.03 17.55
CA GLY A 227 -3.21 3.36 18.03
C GLY A 227 -2.07 3.39 17.02
N VAL A 228 -1.44 2.23 16.89
CA VAL A 228 -0.25 2.07 16.06
C VAL A 228 -0.60 1.23 14.84
N GLU A 229 -0.42 1.81 13.66
CA GLU A 229 -0.41 1.10 12.39
C GLU A 229 1.02 1.04 11.84
N ARG A 230 1.40 -0.15 11.37
CA ARG A 230 2.62 -0.35 10.58
C ARG A 230 2.34 -1.34 9.46
N PHE A 231 2.92 -1.11 8.31
CA PHE A 231 2.90 -2.09 7.24
C PHE A 231 4.22 -2.16 6.49
N ILE A 232 4.59 -3.39 6.11
CA ILE A 232 5.81 -3.69 5.36
C ILE A 232 5.38 -4.34 4.06
N ILE A 233 5.92 -3.83 2.95
CA ILE A 233 5.63 -4.28 1.60
C ILE A 233 6.90 -4.78 0.97
N THR A 234 6.91 -6.02 0.47
CA THR A 234 7.98 -6.54 -0.38
C THR A 234 7.47 -6.62 -1.80
N THR A 235 8.10 -5.89 -2.73
CA THR A 235 7.68 -5.81 -4.13
C THR A 235 8.77 -6.35 -5.04
N THR A 236 8.41 -7.24 -5.95
CA THR A 236 9.26 -7.70 -7.06
C THR A 236 8.90 -6.92 -8.31
N LEU A 237 9.88 -6.21 -8.87
CA LEU A 237 9.77 -5.41 -10.08
C LEU A 237 10.44 -6.11 -11.26
N ASP A 238 9.86 -6.00 -12.44
CA ASP A 238 10.54 -6.34 -13.70
C ASP A 238 11.48 -5.21 -14.11
N ASN A 239 12.78 -5.51 -14.28
CA ASN A 239 13.78 -4.49 -14.58
C ASN A 239 13.68 -3.91 -16.00
N HIS A 240 12.96 -4.57 -16.92
CA HIS A 240 12.81 -4.07 -18.29
C HIS A 240 11.65 -3.09 -18.42
N THR A 241 10.53 -3.40 -17.76
CA THR A 241 9.28 -2.64 -17.89
C THR A 241 8.96 -1.77 -16.68
N GLY A 242 9.60 -2.02 -15.53
CA GLY A 242 9.28 -1.41 -14.25
C GLY A 242 7.91 -1.83 -13.69
N MET A 243 7.31 -2.91 -14.21
CA MET A 243 6.04 -3.45 -13.71
C MET A 243 6.21 -4.14 -12.36
N ILE A 244 5.18 -4.07 -11.52
CA ILE A 244 5.07 -4.93 -10.34
C ILE A 244 4.73 -6.34 -10.85
N LEU A 245 5.61 -7.31 -10.63
CA LEU A 245 5.32 -8.71 -10.95
C LEU A 245 4.49 -9.35 -9.85
N GLN A 246 4.89 -9.08 -8.61
CA GLN A 246 4.20 -9.49 -7.40
C GLN A 246 4.57 -8.58 -6.24
N ALA A 247 3.70 -8.47 -5.25
CA ALA A 247 4.00 -7.79 -4.00
C ALA A 247 3.27 -8.44 -2.82
N GLU A 248 3.89 -8.42 -1.66
CA GLU A 248 3.30 -8.89 -0.40
C GLU A 248 3.28 -7.76 0.62
N MET A 249 2.17 -7.59 1.32
CA MET A 249 2.03 -6.61 2.40
C MET A 249 1.61 -7.30 3.68
N ILE A 250 2.32 -7.01 4.76
CA ILE A 250 1.87 -7.32 6.12
C ILE A 250 1.49 -5.99 6.77
N ASN A 251 0.19 -5.76 6.96
CA ASN A 251 -0.32 -4.62 7.72
C ASN A 251 -0.74 -5.07 9.13
N LEU A 252 -0.20 -4.42 10.15
CA LEU A 252 -0.52 -4.66 11.55
C LEU A 252 -0.99 -3.36 12.21
N LEU A 253 -2.20 -3.42 12.75
CA LEU A 253 -2.78 -2.39 13.60
C LEU A 253 -2.90 -2.94 15.03
N ASN A 254 -2.32 -2.22 15.97
CA ASN A 254 -2.51 -2.44 17.40
C ASN A 254 -3.23 -1.22 17.98
N LEU A 255 -4.52 -1.41 18.28
CA LEU A 255 -5.45 -0.32 18.52
C LEU A 255 -6.16 -0.47 19.86
N ARG A 256 -6.71 0.64 20.33
CA ARG A 256 -7.84 0.68 21.25
C ARG A 256 -9.08 1.10 20.50
N MET A 257 -10.23 0.66 20.99
CA MET A 257 -11.54 1.07 20.46
C MET A 257 -12.47 1.45 21.59
N ARG A 258 -13.05 2.66 21.52
CA ARG A 258 -14.28 2.98 22.25
C ARG A 258 -15.47 2.56 21.40
N TYR A 259 -16.13 1.50 21.84
CA TYR A 259 -17.26 0.89 21.17
C TYR A 259 -18.55 1.64 21.50
N ASN A 260 -19.36 1.91 20.47
CA ASN A 260 -20.68 2.57 20.59
C ASN A 260 -20.59 3.83 21.47
N SER A 261 -19.69 4.73 21.09
CA SER A 261 -19.54 6.03 21.71
C SER A 261 -20.61 7.00 21.24
N SER A 262 -20.95 8.01 22.06
CA SER A 262 -21.62 9.20 21.57
C SER A 262 -20.74 9.93 20.53
N PRO A 263 -21.31 10.71 19.59
CA PRO A 263 -20.55 11.39 18.54
C PRO A 263 -19.45 12.35 19.03
N ASP A 264 -19.59 12.87 20.25
CA ASP A 264 -18.62 13.72 20.95
C ASP A 264 -17.59 12.92 21.79
N PHE A 265 -17.68 11.59 21.76
CA PHE A 265 -16.84 10.63 22.48
C PHE A 265 -16.89 10.73 24.02
N SER A 266 -17.87 11.45 24.57
CA SER A 266 -18.01 11.69 26.02
C SER A 266 -18.52 10.46 26.78
N THR A 267 -19.34 9.63 26.13
CA THR A 267 -19.85 8.37 26.67
C THR A 267 -19.57 7.22 25.72
N TYR A 268 -19.41 6.02 26.25
CA TYR A 268 -19.17 4.81 25.46
C TYR A 268 -19.55 3.57 26.25
N ASP A 269 -19.93 2.50 25.55
CA ASP A 269 -20.38 1.26 26.18
C ASP A 269 -19.18 0.45 26.71
N ALA A 270 -18.06 0.44 25.97
CA ALA A 270 -16.83 -0.24 26.37
C ALA A 270 -15.58 0.36 25.69
N GLU A 271 -14.43 0.25 26.34
CA GLU A 271 -13.11 0.45 25.71
C GLU A 271 -12.38 -0.89 25.65
N ILE A 272 -12.01 -1.35 24.46
CA ILE A 272 -11.41 -2.68 24.25
C ILE A 272 -10.14 -2.61 23.38
N PRO A 273 -9.15 -3.49 23.62
CA PRO A 273 -8.02 -3.64 22.71
C PRO A 273 -8.46 -4.33 21.41
N VAL A 274 -7.90 -3.90 20.29
CA VAL A 274 -8.18 -4.45 18.96
C VAL A 274 -6.87 -4.62 18.20
N VAL A 275 -6.52 -5.86 17.87
CA VAL A 275 -5.41 -6.15 16.97
C VAL A 275 -5.97 -6.58 15.62
N ILE A 276 -5.56 -5.91 14.56
CA ILE A 276 -5.90 -6.28 13.18
C ILE A 276 -4.60 -6.59 12.46
N LYS A 277 -4.52 -7.78 11.87
CA LYS A 277 -3.44 -8.15 10.95
C LYS A 277 -4.04 -8.43 9.60
N ARG A 278 -3.48 -7.84 8.54
CA ARG A 278 -3.84 -8.12 7.15
C ARG A 278 -2.60 -8.61 6.43
N VAL A 279 -2.72 -9.72 5.71
CA VAL A 279 -1.71 -10.25 4.81
C VAL A 279 -2.27 -10.13 3.40
N LEU A 280 -1.61 -9.35 2.56
CA LEU A 280 -2.07 -9.08 1.21
C LEU A 280 -1.04 -9.57 0.21
N HIS A 281 -1.52 -10.13 -0.90
CA HIS A 281 -0.70 -10.58 -2.01
C HIS A 281 -1.26 -10.00 -3.30
N LEU A 282 -0.44 -9.23 -4.02
CA LEU A 282 -0.71 -8.70 -5.33
C LEU A 282 0.09 -9.49 -6.36
N GLU A 283 -0.56 -10.02 -7.39
CA GLU A 283 0.10 -10.80 -8.44
C GLU A 283 -0.36 -10.36 -9.84
N LEU A 284 0.58 -10.26 -10.78
CA LEU A 284 0.29 -10.02 -12.19
C LEU A 284 -0.25 -11.32 -12.84
N VAL A 285 -1.49 -11.33 -13.32
CA VAL A 285 -2.18 -12.57 -13.75
C VAL A 285 -2.36 -12.75 -15.26
N LYS A 286 -1.83 -11.83 -16.07
CA LYS A 286 -1.98 -11.71 -17.54
C LYS A 286 -3.40 -11.38 -17.99
#